data_AF-A0A7W6D303-F1
#
_entry.id   AF-A0A7W6D303-F1
#
_cell.length_a   1.000
_cell.length_b   1.000
_cell.length_c   1.000
_cell.angle_alpha   90.00
_cell.angle_beta   90.00
_cell.angle_gamma   90.00
#
_symmetry.space_group_name_H-M   'P 1'
#
loop_
_entity.id
_entity.type
_entity.pdbx_description
1 polymer ?
#
loop_
_entity_poly.entity_id
_entity_poly.type
_entity_poly.pdbx_seq_one_letter_code
_entity_poly.pdbx_strand_id
1 'polypeptide(L)'
;MKGSRKESLEERLQRLDAELAKRRTEDNADDVAEEKAAESRKGYAAAMKLSSEFVAAIIVGALLGYLVDRFAGTAPWGMIVLLLLGFCAGVLNVMRSAGMVASPHPVDRMAGRDAAGKTNTNKDGA
;
A
#
# COMPACT_ATOMS: atom_id res chain seq x y z
N MET A 1 -62.91 -22.36 -4.85
CA MET A 1 -61.90 -22.07 -5.90
C MET A 1 -60.76 -21.13 -5.44
N LYS A 2 -60.44 -20.99 -4.14
CA LYS A 2 -59.37 -20.07 -3.65
C LYS A 2 -58.00 -20.72 -3.42
N GLY A 3 -57.93 -22.06 -3.27
CA GLY A 3 -56.69 -22.79 -2.97
C GLY A 3 -55.68 -22.80 -4.12
N SER A 4 -56.10 -23.19 -5.32
CA SER A 4 -55.22 -23.32 -6.50
C SER A 4 -54.50 -22.03 -6.93
N ARG A 5 -55.08 -20.85 -6.65
CA ARG A 5 -54.42 -19.57 -6.95
C ARG A 5 -53.27 -19.25 -6.00
N LYS A 6 -53.37 -19.68 -4.74
CA LYS A 6 -52.32 -19.45 -3.73
C LYS A 6 -51.13 -20.36 -3.99
N GLU A 7 -51.40 -21.62 -4.26
CA GLU A 7 -50.38 -22.62 -4.61
C GLU A 7 -49.54 -22.17 -5.83
N SER A 8 -50.18 -21.68 -6.89
CA SER A 8 -49.47 -21.14 -8.06
C SER A 8 -48.63 -19.87 -7.78
N LEU A 9 -49.04 -19.04 -6.81
CA LEU A 9 -48.27 -17.86 -6.40
C LEU A 9 -47.06 -18.25 -5.54
N GLU A 10 -47.25 -19.20 -4.64
CA GLU A 10 -46.18 -19.74 -3.79
C GLU A 10 -45.09 -20.41 -4.65
N GLU A 11 -45.47 -21.17 -5.69
CA GLU A 11 -44.51 -21.73 -6.65
C GLU A 11 -43.70 -20.65 -7.39
N ARG A 12 -44.36 -19.55 -7.78
CA ARG A 12 -43.69 -18.43 -8.46
C ARG A 12 -42.74 -17.70 -7.52
N LEU A 13 -43.12 -17.49 -6.26
CA LEU A 13 -42.26 -16.89 -5.25
C LEU A 13 -41.03 -17.77 -4.99
N GLN A 14 -41.24 -19.08 -4.81
CA GLN A 14 -40.13 -20.02 -4.60
C GLN A 14 -39.16 -20.04 -5.80
N ARG A 15 -39.67 -19.99 -7.03
CA ARG A 15 -38.83 -19.91 -8.24
C ARG A 15 -38.03 -18.61 -8.31
N LEU A 16 -38.65 -17.48 -7.96
CA LEU A 16 -37.97 -16.18 -7.94
C LEU A 16 -36.93 -16.10 -6.83
N ASP A 17 -37.22 -16.63 -5.64
CA ASP A 17 -36.26 -16.69 -4.54
C ASP A 17 -35.06 -17.59 -4.88
N ALA A 18 -35.30 -18.72 -5.53
CA ALA A 18 -34.23 -19.60 -6.01
C ALA A 18 -33.35 -18.93 -7.07
N GLU A 19 -33.96 -18.23 -8.02
CA GLU A 19 -33.25 -17.49 -9.08
C GLU A 19 -32.48 -16.28 -8.50
N LEU A 20 -33.07 -15.55 -7.54
CA LEU A 20 -32.41 -14.44 -6.84
C LEU A 20 -31.24 -14.92 -5.98
N ALA A 21 -31.41 -16.04 -5.26
CA ALA A 21 -30.33 -16.64 -4.48
C ALA A 21 -29.15 -17.02 -5.37
N LYS A 22 -29.44 -17.63 -6.52
CA LYS A 22 -28.42 -18.01 -7.51
C LYS A 22 -27.69 -16.80 -8.09
N ARG A 23 -28.42 -15.78 -8.55
CA ARG A 23 -27.82 -14.54 -9.07
C ARG A 23 -27.01 -13.80 -8.02
N ARG A 24 -27.50 -13.73 -6.79
CA ARG A 24 -26.76 -13.13 -5.68
C ARG A 24 -25.46 -13.88 -5.43
N THR A 25 -25.44 -15.21 -5.47
CA THR A 25 -24.18 -15.97 -5.32
C THR A 25 -23.21 -15.76 -6.48
N GLU A 26 -23.73 -15.63 -7.71
CA GLU A 26 -22.91 -15.36 -8.90
C GLU A 26 -22.32 -13.94 -8.85
N ASP A 27 -23.14 -12.92 -8.59
CA ASP A 27 -22.69 -11.52 -8.43
C ASP A 27 -21.65 -11.40 -7.30
N ASN A 28 -21.89 -12.02 -6.15
CA ASN A 28 -20.92 -11.99 -5.04
C ASN A 28 -19.62 -12.73 -5.38
N ALA A 29 -19.66 -13.79 -6.20
CA ALA A 29 -18.46 -14.50 -6.62
C ALA A 29 -17.63 -13.67 -7.60
N ASP A 30 -18.28 -12.98 -8.52
CA ASP A 30 -17.65 -12.09 -9.50
C ASP A 30 -17.04 -10.85 -8.81
N ASP A 31 -17.76 -10.23 -7.89
CA ASP A 31 -17.27 -9.10 -7.08
C ASP A 31 -16.01 -9.49 -6.29
N VAL A 32 -16.03 -10.66 -5.62
CA VAL A 32 -14.88 -11.16 -4.85
C VAL A 32 -13.70 -11.52 -5.76
N ALA A 33 -13.96 -12.04 -6.96
CA ALA A 33 -12.90 -12.33 -7.93
C ALA A 33 -12.26 -11.05 -8.49
N GLU A 34 -13.07 -10.03 -8.76
CA GLU A 34 -12.59 -8.72 -9.22
C GLU A 34 -11.78 -8.01 -8.13
N GLU A 35 -12.25 -8.00 -6.88
CA GLU A 35 -11.51 -7.45 -5.74
C GLU A 35 -10.15 -8.15 -5.56
N LYS A 36 -10.12 -9.48 -5.60
CA LYS A 36 -8.85 -10.24 -5.51
C LYS A 36 -7.91 -9.95 -6.67
N ALA A 37 -8.43 -9.79 -7.88
CA ALA A 37 -7.62 -9.41 -9.03
C ALA A 37 -7.06 -7.99 -8.90
N ALA A 38 -7.86 -7.05 -8.39
CA ALA A 38 -7.44 -5.67 -8.13
C ALA A 38 -6.40 -5.59 -7.00
N GLU A 39 -6.59 -6.34 -5.92
CA GLU A 39 -5.64 -6.46 -4.80
C GLU A 39 -4.32 -7.09 -5.26
N SER A 40 -4.39 -8.19 -6.03
CA SER A 40 -3.19 -8.84 -6.59
C SER A 40 -2.39 -7.91 -7.50
N ARG A 41 -3.07 -7.12 -8.35
CA ARG A 41 -2.40 -6.10 -9.19
C ARG A 41 -1.74 -5.00 -8.35
N LYS A 42 -2.40 -4.52 -7.29
CA LYS A 42 -1.83 -3.52 -6.37
C LYS A 42 -0.61 -4.07 -5.64
N GLY A 43 -0.69 -5.29 -5.11
CA GLY A 43 0.41 -5.97 -4.43
C GLY A 43 1.61 -6.19 -5.36
N TYR A 44 1.37 -6.63 -6.60
CA TYR A 44 2.42 -6.81 -7.60
C TYR A 44 3.10 -5.49 -8.00
N ALA A 45 2.31 -4.44 -8.24
CA ALA A 45 2.85 -3.12 -8.57
C ALA A 45 3.69 -2.53 -7.43
N ALA A 46 3.26 -2.73 -6.18
CA ALA A 46 4.03 -2.32 -5.01
C ALA A 46 5.33 -3.12 -4.88
N ALA A 47 5.28 -4.44 -5.06
CA ALA A 47 6.46 -5.30 -5.02
C ALA A 47 7.49 -4.94 -6.12
N MET A 48 7.03 -4.64 -7.34
CA MET A 48 7.89 -4.20 -8.45
C MET A 48 8.53 -2.84 -8.22
N LYS A 49 7.83 -1.89 -7.58
CA LYS A 49 8.43 -0.62 -7.20
C LYS A 49 9.50 -0.81 -6.12
N LEU A 50 9.18 -1.56 -5.07
CA LEU A 50 10.11 -1.80 -3.97
C LEU A 50 11.37 -2.55 -4.44
N SER A 51 11.21 -3.54 -5.33
CA SER A 51 12.34 -4.27 -5.89
C SER A 51 13.22 -3.39 -6.79
N SER A 52 12.63 -2.52 -7.60
CA SER A 52 13.39 -1.62 -8.47
C SER A 52 14.16 -0.55 -7.69
N GLU A 53 13.56 0.03 -6.64
CA GLU A 53 14.24 0.96 -5.72
C GLU A 53 15.41 0.28 -4.99
N PHE A 54 15.23 -0.96 -4.54
CA PHE A 54 16.28 -1.74 -3.88
C PHE A 54 17.46 -2.03 -4.81
N VAL A 55 17.18 -2.53 -6.02
CA VAL A 55 18.22 -2.84 -7.02
C VAL A 55 18.95 -1.56 -7.45
N ALA A 56 18.24 -0.44 -7.63
CA ALA A 56 18.85 0.85 -7.95
C ALA A 56 19.83 1.30 -6.87
N ALA A 57 19.46 1.19 -5.58
CA ALA A 57 20.36 1.52 -4.47
C ALA A 57 21.63 0.65 -4.45
N ILE A 58 21.50 -0.66 -4.75
CA ILE A 58 22.65 -1.57 -4.85
C ILE A 58 23.58 -1.16 -5.99
N ILE A 59 23.02 -0.90 -7.18
CA ILE A 59 23.82 -0.51 -8.36
C ILE A 59 24.57 0.81 -8.08
N VAL A 60 23.88 1.80 -7.50
CA VAL A 60 24.50 3.09 -7.13
C VAL A 60 25.60 2.89 -6.08
N GLY A 61 25.36 2.06 -5.06
CA GLY A 61 26.36 1.72 -4.05
C GLY A 61 27.57 1.00 -4.64
N ALA A 62 27.37 0.08 -5.57
CA ALA A 62 28.43 -0.64 -6.27
C ALA A 62 29.25 0.30 -7.17
N LEU A 63 28.60 1.19 -7.92
CA LEU A 63 29.27 2.18 -8.76
C LEU A 63 30.10 3.17 -7.93
N LEU A 64 29.53 3.71 -6.84
CA LEU A 64 30.26 4.59 -5.93
C LEU A 64 31.42 3.87 -5.24
N GLY A 65 31.22 2.61 -4.80
CA GLY A 65 32.27 1.80 -4.20
C GLY A 65 33.41 1.49 -5.16
N TYR A 66 33.09 1.17 -6.41
CA TYR A 66 34.10 0.96 -7.46
C TYR A 66 34.91 2.23 -7.73
N LEU A 67 34.25 3.40 -7.77
CA LEU A 67 34.94 4.67 -8.01
C LEU A 67 35.88 5.02 -6.84
N VAL A 68 35.44 4.80 -5.61
CA VAL A 68 36.26 5.02 -4.41
C VAL A 68 37.46 4.07 -4.36
N ASP A 69 37.28 2.77 -4.63
CA ASP A 69 38.39 1.80 -4.70
C ASP A 69 39.42 2.19 -5.77
N ARG A 70 38.95 2.76 -6.89
CA ARG A 70 39.81 3.22 -7.99
C ARG A 70 40.64 4.45 -7.63
N PHE A 71 40.08 5.39 -6.87
CA PHE A 71 40.78 6.60 -6.44
C PHE A 71 41.70 6.37 -5.24
N ALA A 72 41.31 5.50 -4.30
CA ALA A 72 42.07 5.23 -3.09
C ALA A 72 43.26 4.28 -3.31
N GLY A 73 43.28 3.51 -4.40
CA GLY A 73 44.34 2.53 -4.68
C GLY A 73 44.40 1.35 -3.70
N THR A 74 43.46 1.29 -2.74
CA THR A 74 43.32 0.25 -1.72
C THR A 74 42.40 -0.86 -2.25
N ALA A 75 42.92 -1.78 -3.05
CA ALA A 75 42.19 -3.01 -3.37
C ALA A 75 41.85 -3.79 -2.08
N PRO A 76 40.70 -4.49 -1.97
CA PRO A 76 39.31 -4.17 -2.29
C PRO A 76 38.54 -3.74 -1.01
N TRP A 77 39.21 -3.03 -0.11
CA TRP A 77 38.65 -2.74 1.23
C TRP A 77 37.48 -1.75 1.17
N GLY A 78 37.53 -0.79 0.24
CA GLY A 78 36.44 0.15 0.02
C GLY A 78 35.19 -0.53 -0.53
N MET A 79 35.34 -1.49 -1.47
CA MET A 79 34.23 -2.34 -1.89
C MET A 79 33.61 -3.12 -0.72
N ILE A 80 34.41 -3.73 0.17
CA ILE A 80 33.88 -4.51 1.30
C ILE A 80 33.09 -3.61 2.27
N VAL A 81 33.64 -2.45 2.64
CA VAL A 81 33.00 -1.52 3.58
C VAL A 81 31.75 -0.89 2.97
N LEU A 82 31.79 -0.44 1.71
CA LEU A 82 30.62 0.14 1.04
C LEU A 82 29.55 -0.90 0.70
N LEU A 83 29.93 -2.15 0.41
CA LEU A 83 28.98 -3.25 0.25
C LEU A 83 28.29 -3.56 1.57
N LEU A 84 29.02 -3.65 2.68
CA LEU A 84 28.43 -3.85 4.02
C LEU A 84 27.54 -2.68 4.44
N LEU A 85 27.98 -1.44 4.20
CA LEU A 85 27.22 -0.24 4.53
C LEU A 85 25.96 -0.11 3.66
N GLY A 86 26.09 -0.37 2.34
CA GLY A 86 24.97 -0.37 1.40
C GLY A 86 23.97 -1.50 1.66
N PHE A 87 24.46 -2.69 2.04
CA PHE A 87 23.62 -3.80 2.48
C PHE A 87 22.87 -3.44 3.77
N CYS A 88 23.56 -2.86 4.75
CA CYS A 88 22.94 -2.41 6.00
C CYS A 88 21.86 -1.34 5.73
N ALA A 89 22.17 -0.34 4.88
CA ALA A 89 21.21 0.68 4.46
C ALA A 89 20.01 0.09 3.70
N GLY A 90 20.23 -0.91 2.84
CA GLY A 90 19.18 -1.63 2.12
C GLY A 90 18.26 -2.42 3.06
N VAL A 91 18.84 -3.16 4.01
CA VAL A 91 18.09 -3.89 5.05
C VAL A 91 17.30 -2.91 5.93
N LEU A 92 17.89 -1.78 6.32
CA LEU A 92 17.19 -0.72 7.06
C LEU A 92 16.03 -0.11 6.25
N ASN A 93 16.20 0.09 4.93
CA ASN A 93 15.13 0.57 4.07
C ASN A 93 13.96 -0.43 3.98
N VAL A 94 14.28 -1.73 3.86
CA VAL A 94 13.27 -2.80 3.85
C VAL A 94 12.55 -2.91 5.20
N MET A 95 13.26 -2.89 6.32
CA MET A 95 12.65 -2.94 7.66
C MET A 95 11.78 -1.71 7.93
N ARG A 96 12.16 -0.54 7.40
CA ARG A 96 11.34 0.68 7.45
C ARG A 96 10.06 0.53 6.63
N SER A 97 10.13 0.02 5.40
CA SER A 97 8.95 -0.25 4.58
C SER A 97 8.06 -1.36 5.14
N ALA A 98 8.63 -2.35 5.84
CA ALA A 98 7.91 -3.40 6.53
C ALA A 98 7.25 -2.94 7.86
N GLY A 99 7.39 -1.66 8.23
CA GLY A 99 6.70 -1.09 9.40
C GLY A 99 7.37 -1.36 10.75
N MET A 100 8.61 -1.89 10.75
CA MET A 100 9.33 -2.25 11.99
C MET A 100 10.05 -1.04 12.62
N VAL A 101 10.13 0.09 11.92
CA VAL A 101 10.59 1.38 12.45
C VAL A 101 9.46 2.39 12.28
N ALA A 102 8.79 2.70 13.38
CA ALA A 102 7.75 3.71 13.44
C ALA A 102 8.31 5.07 13.00
N SER A 103 7.85 5.59 11.86
CA SER A 103 8.06 7.00 11.54
C SER A 103 7.15 7.85 12.43
N PRO A 104 7.68 8.90 13.09
CA PRO A 104 6.87 9.87 13.82
C PRO A 104 5.79 10.46 12.92
N HIS A 105 4.57 10.49 13.45
CA HIS A 105 3.35 10.88 12.77
C HIS A 105 3.40 12.35 12.31
N PRO A 106 3.06 12.68 11.06
CA PRO A 106 3.02 14.06 10.54
C PRO A 106 2.00 15.03 11.19
N VAL A 107 1.28 14.61 12.24
CA VAL A 107 0.19 15.41 12.86
C VAL A 107 0.69 16.55 13.73
N ASP A 108 1.95 16.51 14.18
CA ASP A 108 2.49 17.56 15.04
C ASP A 108 2.77 18.88 14.28
N ARG A 109 2.80 18.84 12.94
CA ARG A 109 2.95 20.06 12.12
C ARG A 109 1.64 20.85 11.97
N MET A 110 0.49 20.18 12.05
CA MET A 110 -0.81 20.86 11.95
C MET A 110 -1.16 21.57 13.27
N ALA A 111 -0.95 20.90 14.41
CA ALA A 111 -1.23 21.47 15.73
C ALA A 111 -0.51 22.81 16.02
N GLY A 112 0.68 23.04 15.44
CA GLY A 112 1.41 24.30 15.58
C GLY A 112 0.92 25.45 14.68
N ARG A 113 0.25 25.15 13.56
CA ARG A 113 -0.25 26.16 12.60
C ARG A 113 -1.63 26.69 13.01
N ASP A 114 -2.41 25.85 13.67
CA ASP A 114 -3.79 26.16 14.07
C ASP A 114 -3.84 27.08 15.31
N ALA A 115 -2.84 26.94 16.19
CA ALA A 115 -2.68 27.81 17.37
C ALA A 115 -2.17 29.22 17.02
N ALA A 116 -1.39 29.36 15.93
CA ALA A 116 -0.84 30.64 15.49
C ALA A 116 -1.82 31.50 14.66
N GLY A 117 -2.93 30.91 14.18
CA GLY A 117 -3.90 31.57 13.30
C GLY A 117 -5.11 32.23 13.99
N LYS A 118 -5.31 32.03 15.30
CA LYS A 118 -6.53 32.48 16.01
C LYS A 118 -6.40 33.74 16.88
N THR A 119 -5.23 34.36 16.97
CA THR A 119 -5.00 35.50 17.86
C THR A 119 -5.15 36.88 17.22
N ASN A 120 -5.44 36.98 15.92
CA ASN A 120 -5.62 38.29 15.27
C ASN A 120 -6.66 38.19 14.16
N THR A 121 -7.91 38.53 14.46
CA THR A 121 -8.77 39.36 13.61
C THR A 121 -10.14 39.54 14.28
N ASN A 122 -10.49 40.81 14.46
CA ASN A 122 -11.85 41.30 14.68
C ASN A 122 -12.40 41.30 16.11
N LYS A 123 -11.70 42.00 17.02
CA LYS A 123 -12.34 43.15 17.67
C LYS A 123 -12.52 44.18 16.56
N ASP A 124 -13.75 44.46 16.14
CA ASP A 124 -14.23 45.69 15.49
C ASP A 124 -15.63 45.43 14.95
N GLY A 125 -16.64 46.03 15.58
CA GLY A 125 -18.03 45.94 15.14
C GLY A 125 -19.03 45.95 16.28
N ALA A 126 -18.97 47.03 17.08
CA ALA A 126 -20.05 47.45 17.98
C ALA A 126 -21.21 48.05 17.17
#